data_AF-A0A8B6DV88-F1
#
_entry.id   AF-A0A8B6DV88-F1
#
_cell.length_a   1.000
_cell.length_b   1.000
_cell.length_c   1.000
_cell.angle_alpha   90.00
_cell.angle_beta   90.00
_cell.angle_gamma   90.00
#
_symmetry.space_group_name_H-M   'P 1'
#
loop_
_entity.id
_entity.type
_entity.pdbx_description
1 polymer ?
#
loop_
_entity_poly.entity_id
_entity_poly.type
_entity_poly.pdbx_seq_one_letter_code
_entity_poly.pdbx_strand_id
1 'polypeptide(L)'
;MVVYFYVEKLRLALEQEKIREHGRAARASSNQNLPLSVCTLMKYDDTCNINDFDQSDEKEKTSRSRYNGRQFLSWIKDVEDKFEKIKNALLLRHHNEAESLFAVQKMDWECKMKEFGLCDKNRLPVVEELHVPMVQVNDDFELLPS
;
A
#
# COMPACT_ATOMS: atom_id res chain seq x y z
N MET A 1 4.70 8.68 16.37
CA MET A 1 5.73 8.93 15.33
C MET A 1 5.71 7.87 14.22
N VAL A 2 5.61 6.58 14.55
CA VAL A 2 5.58 5.47 13.57
C VAL A 2 4.34 5.50 12.66
N VAL A 3 3.15 5.77 13.19
CA VAL A 3 1.88 5.83 12.41
C VAL A 3 1.91 6.92 11.35
N TYR A 4 2.35 8.14 11.69
CA TYR A 4 2.46 9.26 10.74
C TYR A 4 3.40 8.95 9.57
N PHE A 5 4.51 8.25 9.83
CA PHE A 5 5.45 7.87 8.78
C PHE A 5 4.82 6.92 7.76
N TYR A 6 4.02 5.95 8.21
CA TYR A 6 3.35 5.01 7.30
C TYR A 6 2.27 5.68 6.46
N VAL A 7 1.52 6.62 7.04
CA VAL A 7 0.50 7.40 6.31
C VAL A 7 1.14 8.24 5.20
N GLU A 8 2.18 9.01 5.52
CA GLU A 8 2.89 9.83 4.52
C GLU A 8 3.53 8.97 3.43
N LYS A 9 4.15 7.84 3.80
CA LYS A 9 4.72 6.90 2.83
C LYS A 9 3.65 6.34 1.89
N LEU A 10 2.45 6.06 2.40
CA LEU A 10 1.33 5.55 1.59
C LEU A 10 0.81 6.61 0.62
N ARG A 11 0.67 7.86 1.08
CA ARG A 11 0.29 9.02 0.24
C ARG A 11 1.29 9.24 -0.91
N LEU A 12 2.57 9.31 -0.59
CA LEU A 12 3.63 9.48 -1.59
C LEU A 12 3.64 8.34 -2.60
N ALA A 13 3.45 7.10 -2.16
CA ALA A 13 3.40 5.94 -3.06
C ALA A 13 2.20 6.00 -4.01
N LEU A 14 1.02 6.43 -3.53
CA LEU A 14 -0.17 6.63 -4.35
C LEU A 14 0.07 7.72 -5.41
N GLU A 15 0.56 8.88 -4.99
CA GLU A 15 0.83 10.01 -5.88
C GLU A 15 1.80 9.61 -6.99
N GLN A 16 2.91 8.95 -6.63
CA GLN A 16 3.88 8.44 -7.60
C GLN A 16 3.26 7.46 -8.60
N GLU A 17 2.30 6.64 -8.17
CA GLU A 17 1.66 5.68 -9.07
C GLU A 17 0.66 6.32 -10.01
N LYS A 18 -0.12 7.30 -9.53
CA LYS A 18 -0.96 8.12 -10.39
C LYS A 18 -0.12 8.82 -11.46
N ILE A 19 1.03 9.40 -11.09
CA ILE A 19 1.98 10.01 -12.03
C ILE A 19 2.48 8.98 -13.07
N ARG A 20 2.78 7.74 -12.65
CA ARG A 20 3.18 6.67 -13.59
C ARG A 20 2.09 6.34 -14.61
N GLU A 21 0.82 6.26 -14.19
CA GLU A 21 -0.30 6.01 -15.11
C GLU A 21 -0.56 7.19 -16.04
N HIS A 22 -0.41 8.44 -15.57
CA HIS A 22 -0.43 9.62 -16.44
C HIS A 22 0.68 9.57 -17.51
N GLY A 23 1.91 9.22 -17.11
CA GLY A 23 3.02 9.06 -18.05
C GLY A 23 2.78 7.94 -19.07
N ARG A 24 2.16 6.84 -18.63
CA ARG A 24 1.75 5.74 -19.51
C ARG A 24 0.68 6.20 -20.52
N ALA A 25 -0.33 6.93 -20.07
CA ALA A 25 -1.36 7.47 -20.95
C ALA A 25 -0.81 8.48 -21.96
N ALA A 26 0.10 9.37 -21.56
CA ALA A 26 0.73 10.35 -22.44
C ALA A 26 1.59 9.70 -23.55
N ARG A 27 2.28 8.60 -23.24
CA ARG A 27 3.00 7.80 -24.25
C ARG A 27 2.03 7.11 -25.20
N ALA A 28 0.98 6.49 -24.65
CA ALA A 28 -0.01 5.78 -25.44
C ALA A 28 -0.79 6.72 -26.38
N SER A 29 -1.12 7.94 -25.95
CA SER A 29 -1.76 8.96 -26.80
C SER A 29 -0.83 9.47 -27.92
N SER A 30 0.48 9.45 -27.68
CA SER A 30 1.50 9.83 -28.66
C SER A 30 1.98 8.66 -29.53
N ASN A 31 1.39 7.47 -29.40
CA ASN A 31 1.84 6.22 -30.02
C ASN A 31 3.34 5.90 -29.76
N GLN A 32 3.85 6.33 -28.61
CA GLN A 32 5.22 6.06 -28.18
C GLN A 32 5.28 4.75 -27.41
N ASN A 33 6.30 3.94 -27.71
CA ASN A 33 6.58 2.72 -26.96
C ASN A 33 7.12 3.05 -25.56
N LEU A 34 7.03 2.08 -24.64
CA LEU A 34 7.68 2.20 -23.34
C LEU A 34 9.20 2.25 -23.54
N PRO A 35 9.91 3.25 -22.99
CA PRO A 35 11.36 3.26 -23.04
C PRO A 35 11.92 2.03 -22.32
N LEU A 36 12.76 1.26 -23.01
CA LEU A 36 13.39 0.07 -22.46
C LEU A 36 14.52 0.46 -21.50
N SER A 37 14.65 -0.27 -20.40
CA SER A 37 15.84 -0.17 -19.57
C SER A 37 17.04 -0.81 -20.27
N VAL A 38 18.26 -0.41 -19.92
CA VAL A 38 19.49 -1.03 -20.43
C VAL A 38 19.51 -2.54 -20.15
N CYS A 39 19.09 -2.97 -18.95
CA CYS A 39 18.99 -4.39 -18.60
C CYS A 39 17.96 -5.13 -19.46
N THR A 40 16.88 -4.46 -19.86
CA THR A 40 15.86 -5.02 -20.75
C THR A 40 16.43 -5.20 -22.15
N LEU A 41 17.14 -4.19 -22.66
CA LEU A 41 17.80 -4.25 -23.97
C LEU A 41 18.85 -5.37 -24.03
N MET A 42 19.70 -5.47 -23.01
CA MET A 42 20.73 -6.52 -22.93
C MET A 42 20.13 -7.93 -22.96
N LYS A 43 19.01 -8.15 -22.27
CA LYS A 43 18.30 -9.44 -22.32
C LYS A 43 17.71 -9.76 -23.70
N TYR A 44 17.31 -8.74 -24.46
CA TYR A 44 16.81 -8.94 -25.82
C TYR A 44 17.95 -9.34 -26.79
N ASP A 45 19.14 -8.78 -26.62
CA ASP A 45 20.33 -9.12 -27.41
C ASP A 45 20.74 -10.60 -27.22
N ASP A 46 20.65 -11.11 -25.99
CA ASP A 46 20.94 -12.52 -25.69
C ASP A 46 19.93 -13.52 -26.33
N THR A 47 18.80 -13.04 -26.85
CA THR A 47 17.72 -13.86 -27.46
C THR A 47 17.61 -13.74 -28.98
N CYS A 48 18.49 -12.99 -29.65
CA CYS A 48 18.46 -12.79 -31.10
C CYS A 48 18.90 -14.04 -31.90
N ASN A 49 17.98 -14.99 -32.11
CA ASN A 49 17.93 -15.72 -33.38
C ASN A 49 17.12 -14.85 -34.36
N ILE A 50 17.81 -14.19 -35.28
CA ILE A 50 17.36 -13.03 -36.08
C ILE A 50 16.24 -13.32 -37.12
N ASN A 51 15.62 -14.50 -37.17
CA ASN A 51 14.77 -14.88 -38.32
C ASN A 51 13.24 -14.68 -38.18
N ASP A 52 12.70 -14.19 -37.06
CA ASP A 52 11.23 -14.14 -36.87
C ASP A 52 10.60 -12.72 -36.86
N PHE A 53 11.38 -11.65 -37.00
CA PHE A 53 10.87 -10.28 -36.83
C PHE A 53 10.21 -9.65 -38.07
N ASP A 54 10.57 -10.06 -39.29
CA ASP A 54 10.02 -9.40 -40.50
C ASP A 54 8.53 -9.70 -40.77
N GLN A 55 7.91 -10.68 -40.10
CA GLN A 55 6.49 -11.04 -40.30
C GLN A 55 5.56 -10.70 -39.12
N SER A 56 6.10 -10.37 -37.95
CA SER A 56 5.30 -10.11 -36.74
C SER A 56 4.98 -8.63 -36.52
N ASP A 57 5.88 -7.71 -36.90
CA ASP A 57 5.75 -6.26 -36.66
C ASP A 57 4.59 -5.59 -37.44
N GLU A 58 4.25 -6.07 -38.63
CA GLU A 58 3.16 -5.49 -39.44
C GLU A 58 1.76 -5.89 -38.93
N LYS A 59 1.62 -7.09 -38.34
CA LYS A 59 0.35 -7.56 -37.76
C LYS A 59 0.09 -6.96 -36.37
N GLU A 60 1.14 -6.64 -35.62
CA GLU A 60 1.00 -6.07 -34.28
C GLU A 60 0.66 -4.58 -34.29
N LYS A 61 1.14 -3.81 -35.29
CA LYS A 61 0.77 -2.39 -35.48
C LYS A 61 -0.73 -2.18 -35.65
N THR A 62 -1.43 -3.12 -36.31
CA THR A 62 -2.88 -3.05 -36.56
C THR A 62 -3.70 -3.48 -35.33
N SER A 63 -3.07 -4.22 -34.41
CA SER A 63 -3.72 -4.79 -33.22
C SER A 63 -3.44 -3.99 -31.94
N ARG A 64 -2.57 -2.97 -32.00
CA ARG A 64 -2.39 -2.02 -30.90
C ARG A 64 -3.72 -1.34 -30.64
N SER A 65 -4.40 -1.80 -29.59
CA SER A 65 -5.58 -1.17 -29.01
C SER A 65 -5.33 0.33 -28.96
N ARG A 66 -5.97 1.07 -29.87
CA ARG A 66 -5.86 2.53 -29.93
C ARG A 66 -6.24 3.03 -28.54
N TYR A 67 -5.28 3.69 -27.89
CA TYR A 67 -5.49 4.28 -26.57
C TYR A 67 -6.85 4.99 -26.53
N ASN A 68 -7.68 4.62 -25.55
CA ASN A 68 -8.97 5.23 -25.32
C ASN A 68 -8.93 5.93 -23.96
N GLY A 69 -9.37 7.19 -23.86
CA GLY A 69 -9.41 7.92 -22.60
C GLY A 69 -10.17 7.20 -21.47
N ARG A 70 -11.10 6.30 -21.80
CA ARG A 70 -11.76 5.42 -20.82
C ARG A 70 -10.82 4.41 -20.16
N GLN A 71 -9.82 3.90 -20.90
CA GLN A 71 -8.81 3.00 -20.35
C GLN A 71 -7.96 3.70 -19.29
N PHE A 72 -7.61 4.97 -19.52
CA PHE A 72 -6.89 5.78 -18.53
C PHE A 72 -7.68 5.94 -17.24
N LEU A 73 -8.98 6.28 -17.33
CA LEU A 73 -9.83 6.38 -16.14
C LEU A 73 -9.93 5.04 -15.39
N SER A 74 -9.97 3.91 -16.11
CA SER A 74 -9.92 2.59 -15.50
C SER A 74 -8.61 2.36 -14.73
N TRP A 75 -7.46 2.70 -15.33
CA TRP A 75 -6.16 2.51 -14.66
C TRP A 75 -6.02 3.36 -13.41
N ILE A 76 -6.48 4.61 -13.45
CA ILE A 76 -6.49 5.47 -12.25
C ILE A 76 -7.37 4.86 -11.16
N LYS A 77 -8.56 4.38 -11.53
CA LYS A 77 -9.45 3.70 -10.59
C LYS A 77 -8.81 2.45 -9.99
N ASP A 78 -8.14 1.63 -10.80
CA ASP A 78 -7.46 0.42 -10.32
C ASP A 78 -6.35 0.77 -9.31
N VAL A 79 -5.63 1.87 -9.54
CA VAL A 79 -4.65 2.41 -8.60
C VAL A 79 -5.34 2.87 -7.31
N GLU A 80 -6.42 3.65 -7.38
CA GLU A 80 -7.17 4.11 -6.21
C GLU A 80 -7.71 2.94 -5.38
N ASP A 81 -8.38 1.98 -6.02
CA ASP A 81 -8.91 0.76 -5.38
C ASP A 81 -7.79 -0.07 -4.73
N LYS A 82 -6.62 -0.14 -5.35
CA LYS A 82 -5.45 -0.82 -4.78
C LYS A 82 -4.96 -0.15 -3.50
N PHE A 83 -4.81 1.18 -3.52
CA PHE A 83 -4.31 1.91 -2.35
C PHE A 83 -5.34 1.97 -1.21
N GLU A 84 -6.63 1.94 -1.52
CA GLU A 84 -7.68 1.81 -0.51
C GLU A 84 -7.60 0.46 0.22
N LYS A 85 -7.35 -0.64 -0.51
CA LYS A 85 -7.10 -1.96 0.12
C LYS A 85 -5.87 -1.94 1.02
N ILE A 86 -4.78 -1.28 0.58
CA ILE A 86 -3.55 -1.17 1.38
C ILE A 86 -3.79 -0.32 2.63
N LYS A 87 -4.54 0.78 2.52
CA LYS A 87 -4.96 1.62 3.65
C LYS A 87 -5.72 0.80 4.69
N ASN A 88 -6.74 0.06 4.27
CA ASN A 88 -7.54 -0.77 5.16
C ASN A 88 -6.70 -1.85 5.86
N ALA A 89 -5.78 -2.49 5.14
CA ALA A 89 -4.85 -3.46 5.72
C ALA A 89 -3.85 -2.83 6.71
N LEU A 90 -3.42 -1.60 6.47
CA LEU A 90 -2.56 -0.84 7.39
C LEU A 90 -3.30 -0.50 8.68
N LEU A 91 -4.54 0.03 8.57
CA LEU A 91 -5.39 0.39 9.71
C LEU A 91 -5.68 -0.83 10.58
N LEU A 92 -6.08 -1.95 9.97
CA LEU A 92 -6.33 -3.19 10.71
C LEU A 92 -5.11 -3.65 11.52
N ARG A 93 -3.90 -3.52 10.94
CA ARG A 93 -2.66 -3.87 11.65
C ARG A 93 -2.43 -2.95 12.84
N HIS A 94 -2.65 -1.66 12.69
CA HIS A 94 -2.47 -0.69 13.77
C HIS A 94 -3.48 -0.93 14.91
N HIS A 95 -4.73 -1.24 14.60
CA HIS A 95 -5.73 -1.63 15.60
C HIS A 95 -5.29 -2.89 16.35
N ASN A 96 -4.90 -3.94 15.62
CA ASN A 96 -4.41 -5.18 16.24
C ASN A 96 -3.18 -4.94 17.14
N GLU A 97 -2.25 -4.07 16.73
CA GLU A 97 -1.07 -3.71 17.51
C GLU A 97 -1.43 -2.94 18.78
N ALA A 98 -2.34 -1.96 18.69
CA ALA A 98 -2.84 -1.20 19.83
C ALA A 98 -3.56 -2.09 20.84
N GLU A 99 -4.46 -2.96 20.37
CA GLU A 99 -5.21 -3.90 21.21
C GLU A 99 -4.28 -4.93 21.89
N SER A 100 -3.34 -5.50 21.12
CA SER A 100 -2.38 -6.48 21.65
C SER A 100 -1.48 -5.85 22.72
N LEU A 101 -0.98 -4.63 22.47
CA LEU A 101 -0.15 -3.91 23.42
C LEU A 101 -0.93 -3.62 24.70
N PHE A 102 -2.16 -3.12 24.58
CA PHE A 102 -3.03 -2.85 25.72
C PHE A 102 -3.29 -4.13 26.54
N ALA A 103 -3.57 -5.25 25.89
CA ALA A 103 -3.79 -6.53 26.57
C ALA A 103 -2.56 -6.97 27.38
N VAL A 104 -1.36 -6.87 26.81
CA VAL A 104 -0.10 -7.20 27.49
C VAL A 104 0.13 -6.26 28.68
N GLN A 105 0.00 -4.95 28.46
CA GLN A 105 0.22 -3.96 29.52
C GLN A 105 -0.76 -4.12 30.68
N LYS A 106 -2.03 -4.41 30.37
CA LYS A 106 -3.06 -4.65 31.37
C LYS A 106 -2.75 -5.92 32.18
N MET A 107 -2.38 -7.01 31.51
CA MET A 107 -1.98 -8.24 32.16
C MET A 107 -0.77 -8.03 33.09
N ASP A 108 0.28 -7.34 32.61
CA ASP A 108 1.46 -7.03 33.42
C ASP A 108 1.12 -6.17 34.64
N TRP A 109 0.21 -5.21 34.47
CA TRP A 109 -0.27 -4.38 35.56
C TRP A 109 -1.02 -5.20 36.62
N GLU A 110 -1.94 -6.08 36.20
CA GLU A 110 -2.66 -7.00 37.08
C GLU A 110 -1.71 -7.91 37.86
N CYS A 111 -0.67 -8.42 37.21
CA CYS A 111 0.39 -9.19 37.85
C CYS A 111 1.12 -8.36 38.93
N LYS A 112 1.51 -7.13 38.62
CA LYS A 112 2.17 -6.23 39.58
C LYS A 112 1.28 -5.92 40.78
N MET A 113 -0.02 -5.67 40.59
CA MET A 113 -0.95 -5.45 41.69
C MET A 113 -0.99 -6.64 42.66
N LYS A 114 -0.96 -7.87 42.14
CA LYS A 114 -0.93 -9.10 42.96
C LYS A 114 0.40 -9.29 43.68
N GLU A 115 1.53 -8.97 43.04
CA GLU A 115 2.87 -9.03 43.65
C GLU A 115 2.99 -8.10 44.87
N PHE A 116 2.43 -6.90 44.79
CA PHE A 116 2.46 -5.92 45.88
C PHE A 116 1.33 -6.10 46.91
N GLY A 117 0.48 -7.11 46.77
CA GLY A 117 -0.65 -7.36 47.69
C GLY A 117 -1.75 -6.30 47.62
N LEU A 118 -1.83 -5.56 46.52
CA LEU A 118 -2.86 -4.52 46.28
C LEU A 118 -4.20 -5.13 45.81
N CYS A 119 -4.23 -6.42 45.47
CA CYS A 119 -5.44 -7.15 45.12
C CYS A 119 -5.36 -8.59 45.65
N ASP A 120 -6.52 -9.16 45.96
CA ASP A 120 -6.65 -10.55 46.39
C ASP A 120 -6.25 -11.51 45.25
N LYS A 121 -5.46 -12.53 45.56
CA LYS A 121 -4.85 -13.42 44.54
C LYS A 121 -5.91 -14.19 43.73
N ASN A 122 -7.08 -14.37 44.32
CA ASN A 122 -8.20 -15.13 43.74
C ASN A 122 -9.20 -14.24 42.98
N ARG A 123 -8.97 -12.93 42.88
CA ARG A 123 -9.87 -11.97 42.22
C ARG A 123 -9.22 -11.37 40.98
N LEU A 124 -10.03 -11.07 39.97
CA LEU A 124 -9.60 -10.27 38.82
C LEU A 124 -9.49 -8.80 39.28
N PRO A 125 -8.30 -8.19 39.21
CA PRO A 125 -8.13 -6.78 39.56
C PRO A 125 -8.89 -5.88 38.59
N VAL A 126 -9.53 -4.83 39.09
CA VAL A 126 -10.08 -3.78 38.23
C VAL A 126 -8.97 -2.78 37.96
N VAL A 127 -8.45 -2.76 36.74
CA VAL A 127 -7.46 -1.78 36.29
C VAL A 127 -8.19 -0.55 35.76
N GLU A 128 -7.99 0.59 36.42
CA GLU A 128 -8.50 1.87 35.91
C GLU A 128 -7.78 2.26 34.62
N GLU A 129 -8.53 2.82 33.67
CA GLU A 129 -8.02 3.23 32.35
C GLU A 129 -6.87 4.25 32.42
N LEU A 130 -6.82 5.05 33.50
CA LEU A 130 -5.73 6.00 33.72
C LEU A 130 -4.36 5.31 33.92
N HIS A 131 -4.33 4.09 34.46
CA HIS A 131 -3.10 3.36 34.73
C HIS A 131 -2.56 2.64 33.50
N VAL A 132 -3.46 2.14 32.65
CA VAL A 132 -3.13 1.49 31.38
C VAL A 132 -4.09 2.05 30.32
N PRO A 133 -3.74 3.14 29.64
CA PRO A 133 -4.61 3.76 28.66
C PRO A 133 -4.54 3.05 27.30
N MET A 134 -5.67 2.99 26.59
CA MET A 134 -5.72 2.46 25.23
C MET A 134 -5.16 3.47 24.22
N VAL A 135 -4.23 3.02 23.38
CA VAL A 135 -3.72 3.83 22.26
C VAL A 135 -4.81 3.97 21.20
N GLN A 136 -5.16 5.21 20.88
CA GLN A 136 -6.16 5.50 19.85
C GLN A 136 -5.53 5.43 18.45
N VAL A 137 -6.18 4.69 17.54
CA VAL A 137 -5.83 4.65 16.12
C VAL A 137 -6.79 5.57 15.37
N ASN A 138 -6.25 6.51 14.60
CA ASN A 138 -7.07 7.45 13.81
C ASN A 138 -7.35 6.85 12.43
N ASP A 139 -8.64 6.66 12.13
CA ASP A 139 -9.13 6.08 10.88
C ASP A 139 -9.33 7.13 9.75
N ASP A 140 -9.46 8.40 10.13
CA ASP A 140 -9.95 9.50 9.28
C ASP A 140 -8.82 10.26 8.58
N PHE A 141 -7.88 9.54 7.95
CA PHE A 141 -6.88 10.18 7.09
C PHE A 141 -7.20 10.00 5.61
N GLU A 142 -7.16 11.10 4.87
CA GLU A 142 -7.35 11.12 3.42
C GLU A 142 -6.04 10.73 2.70
N LEU A 143 -6.13 9.96 1.63
CA LEU A 143 -4.98 9.57 0.80
C LEU A 143 -4.60 10.63 -0.23
N LEU A 144 -5.55 11.47 -0.63
CA LEU A 144 -5.36 12.56 -1.58
C LEU A 144 -5.94 13.84 -0.97
N PRO A 145 -5.31 15.00 -1.17
CA PRO A 145 -5.93 16.29 -0.88
C PRO A 145 -7.19 16.45 -1.72
N SER A 146 -8.25 16.98 -1.11
CA SER A 146 -9.50 17.39 -1.78
C SER A 146 -9.29 18.58 -2.70
#